data_AF-A0A2J6I987-F1
#
_entry.id   AF-A0A2J6I987-F1
#
_cell.length_a   1.000
_cell.length_b   1.000
_cell.length_c   1.000
_cell.angle_alpha   90.00
_cell.angle_beta   90.00
_cell.angle_gamma   90.00
#
_symmetry.space_group_name_H-M   'P 1'
#
loop_
_entity.id
_entity.type
_entity.pdbx_description
1 polymer ?
#
loop_
_entity_poly.entity_id
_entity_poly.type
_entity_poly.pdbx_seq_one_letter_code
_entity_poly.pdbx_strand_id
1 'polypeptide(L)'
;MDKTGEKNNDNRLNNKQKSGYSIFNSMSFEISISKIIIGIIIGLLFSFVFYSFLFVNREMFRILSANYSYKLWILTENEVNFYNLIFAFISVIFGQSVCFVFWFDGPKKLFKRHKFRKNSILNDQRVLMWYFLNWFVRTGTSFAVVFIITFYGGFEVFSFYPDYNYVFVLIIIVLFLQSWNNIRISFKRQSLKWMLFSALIITGVSFGFSKVDIVNYHRINKILQQNKISYKYNLTLPESNTYQFNERFSQLINIYVVKPKKHNNSDDFITLINKKEVSPDSIYNELEKLNGEKNHMYRRLTIYQLYIDKGIKTGVVNNLKFQISRLGLSRIAYSVVPVNRDFNQAYYNNLSILTKLPGIDSSRLNIYEFISQLNRLNKEFEIVQLNNGDCLIDNSLVKIDSIQSAVFDIMIKNSDFYFKFYPNDSVDFQKYISVISQIRMASNEIRDYYSLNLFSKKFADLYGDEWETVERKYPLRIIEFTDDLIRFLNDNEKNTHKDQ
;
A
#
# COMPACT_ATOMS: atom_id res chain seq x y z
N MET A 1 -84.58 33.93 -57.50
CA MET A 1 -83.61 33.57 -58.55
C MET A 1 -82.39 34.43 -58.26
N ASP A 2 -81.26 33.93 -57.76
CA ASP A 2 -80.48 32.80 -58.24
C ASP A 2 -79.78 32.03 -57.10
N LYS A 3 -79.68 30.70 -57.29
CA LYS A 3 -78.97 29.75 -56.43
C LYS A 3 -77.61 29.44 -57.06
N THR A 4 -76.51 29.90 -56.48
CA THR A 4 -75.16 29.30 -56.71
C THR A 4 -74.21 29.71 -55.57
N GLY A 5 -74.22 28.94 -54.48
CA GLY A 5 -73.38 29.22 -53.31
C GLY A 5 -73.04 27.98 -52.50
N GLU A 6 -72.76 26.84 -53.13
CA GLU A 6 -72.54 25.60 -52.37
C GLU A 6 -71.71 24.55 -53.12
N LYS A 7 -70.50 24.88 -53.59
CA LYS A 7 -69.58 23.87 -54.17
C LYS A 7 -68.08 24.07 -53.93
N ASN A 8 -67.65 24.98 -53.04
CA ASN A 8 -66.22 25.31 -52.87
C ASN A 8 -65.59 24.90 -51.52
N ASN A 9 -66.30 24.22 -50.62
CA ASN A 9 -65.74 23.85 -49.30
C ASN A 9 -65.19 22.42 -49.18
N ASP A 10 -65.57 21.48 -50.05
CA ASP A 10 -65.12 20.08 -49.91
C ASP A 10 -63.68 19.83 -50.40
N ASN A 11 -63.15 20.67 -51.29
CA ASN A 11 -61.77 20.53 -51.76
C ASN A 11 -60.70 21.07 -50.77
N ARG A 12 -61.10 21.78 -49.71
CA ARG A 12 -60.14 22.29 -48.69
C ARG A 12 -59.87 21.30 -47.56
N LEU A 13 -60.74 20.32 -47.32
CA LEU A 13 -60.55 19.31 -46.28
C LEU A 13 -59.67 18.14 -46.75
N ASN A 14 -59.75 17.74 -48.02
CA ASN A 14 -58.91 16.66 -48.56
C ASN A 14 -57.42 17.03 -48.76
N ASN A 15 -57.09 18.31 -48.94
CA ASN A 15 -55.69 18.76 -49.02
C ASN A 15 -55.01 18.93 -47.65
N LYS A 16 -55.77 19.05 -46.55
CA LYS A 16 -55.20 19.10 -45.19
C LYS A 16 -54.84 17.71 -44.65
N GLN A 17 -55.52 16.64 -45.07
CA GLN A 17 -55.16 15.27 -44.66
C GLN A 17 -53.97 14.70 -45.46
N LYS A 18 -53.78 15.06 -46.73
CA LYS A 18 -52.57 14.69 -47.49
C LYS A 18 -51.31 15.49 -47.12
N SER A 19 -51.47 16.67 -46.50
CA SER A 19 -50.36 17.46 -45.96
C SER A 19 -49.79 16.93 -44.63
N GLY A 20 -50.51 16.07 -43.90
CA GLY A 20 -50.05 15.49 -42.63
C GLY A 20 -49.05 14.35 -42.80
N TYR A 21 -49.13 13.63 -43.93
CA TYR A 21 -48.25 12.50 -44.23
C TYR A 21 -46.93 12.90 -44.93
N SER A 22 -46.82 14.11 -45.50
CA SER A 22 -45.57 14.58 -46.13
C SER A 22 -44.62 15.31 -45.17
N ILE A 23 -45.11 15.81 -44.03
CA ILE A 23 -44.26 16.48 -43.01
C ILE A 23 -43.46 15.46 -42.17
N PHE A 24 -43.89 14.20 -42.14
CA PHE A 24 -43.16 13.12 -41.45
C PHE A 24 -41.99 12.53 -42.28
N ASN A 25 -41.97 12.75 -43.60
CA ASN A 25 -40.89 12.27 -44.47
C ASN A 25 -39.74 13.28 -44.65
N SER A 26 -39.86 14.52 -44.17
CA SER A 26 -38.85 15.57 -44.38
C SER A 26 -37.82 15.72 -43.25
N MET A 27 -37.75 14.74 -42.34
CA MET A 27 -36.80 14.73 -41.21
C MET A 27 -35.79 13.57 -41.29
N SER A 28 -35.68 12.89 -42.44
CA SER A 28 -34.59 11.96 -42.69
C SER A 28 -33.32 12.75 -43.00
N PHE A 29 -32.33 12.67 -42.12
CA PHE A 29 -30.97 12.96 -42.55
C PHE A 29 -30.64 11.94 -43.65
N GLU A 30 -30.49 12.38 -44.89
CA GLU A 30 -29.95 11.54 -45.97
C GLU A 30 -28.46 11.30 -45.69
N ILE A 31 -28.18 10.37 -44.80
CA ILE A 31 -26.83 9.85 -44.55
C ILE A 31 -26.66 8.68 -45.50
N SER A 32 -25.63 8.71 -46.35
CA SER A 32 -25.33 7.58 -47.21
C SER A 32 -24.97 6.35 -46.37
N ILE A 33 -25.40 5.16 -46.82
CA ILE A 33 -25.08 3.88 -46.16
C ILE A 33 -23.55 3.71 -46.02
N SER A 34 -22.79 4.12 -47.04
CA SER A 34 -21.32 4.12 -46.99
C SER A 34 -20.78 4.95 -45.83
N LYS A 35 -21.33 6.14 -45.59
CA LYS A 35 -20.93 7.01 -44.48
C LYS A 35 -21.32 6.41 -43.12
N ILE A 36 -22.47 5.73 -43.05
CA ILE A 36 -22.88 5.00 -41.85
C ILE A 36 -21.83 3.94 -41.50
N ILE A 37 -21.52 3.07 -42.48
CA ILE A 37 -20.55 1.96 -42.32
C ILE A 37 -19.16 2.49 -41.95
N ILE A 38 -18.65 3.49 -42.66
CA ILE A 38 -17.33 4.08 -42.40
C ILE A 38 -17.29 4.68 -40.98
N GLY A 39 -18.34 5.38 -40.55
CA GLY A 39 -18.41 5.94 -39.20
C GLY A 39 -18.36 4.87 -38.12
N ILE A 40 -19.03 3.73 -38.32
CA ILE A 40 -18.98 2.58 -37.40
C ILE A 40 -17.56 2.02 -37.31
N ILE A 41 -16.91 1.80 -38.45
CA ILE A 41 -15.54 1.27 -38.50
C ILE A 41 -14.58 2.22 -37.78
N ILE A 42 -14.65 3.53 -38.05
CA ILE A 42 -13.82 4.54 -37.38
C ILE A 42 -14.09 4.54 -35.87
N GLY A 43 -15.35 4.50 -35.45
CA GLY A 43 -15.73 4.46 -34.04
C GLY A 43 -15.22 3.21 -33.32
N LEU A 44 -15.30 2.04 -33.94
CA LEU A 44 -14.79 0.78 -33.38
C LEU A 44 -13.27 0.77 -33.28
N LEU A 45 -12.55 1.20 -34.32
CA LEU A 45 -11.09 1.33 -34.28
C LEU A 45 -10.65 2.31 -33.21
N PHE A 46 -11.31 3.47 -33.11
CA PHE A 46 -11.04 4.43 -32.04
C PHE A 46 -11.28 3.82 -30.66
N SER A 47 -12.41 3.11 -30.47
CA SER A 47 -12.73 2.44 -29.21
C SER A 47 -11.65 1.45 -28.81
N PHE A 48 -11.15 0.66 -29.76
CA PHE A 48 -10.11 -0.34 -29.50
C PHE A 48 -8.77 0.31 -29.11
N VAL A 49 -8.34 1.33 -29.86
CA VAL A 49 -7.10 2.08 -29.54
C VAL A 49 -7.21 2.77 -28.19
N PHE A 50 -8.36 3.37 -27.89
CA PHE A 50 -8.57 4.08 -26.64
C PHE A 50 -8.68 3.14 -25.43
N TYR A 51 -9.35 2.00 -25.59
CA TYR A 51 -9.34 0.92 -24.59
C TYR A 51 -7.91 0.47 -24.30
N SER A 52 -7.12 0.26 -25.36
CA SER A 52 -5.72 -0.13 -25.24
C SER A 52 -4.89 0.89 -24.48
N PHE A 53 -5.10 2.17 -24.77
CA PHE A 53 -4.46 3.26 -24.06
C PHE A 53 -4.81 3.25 -22.56
N LEU A 54 -6.08 3.16 -22.19
CA LEU A 54 -6.50 3.13 -20.78
C LEU A 54 -5.92 1.92 -20.03
N PHE A 55 -5.93 0.75 -20.67
CA PHE A 55 -5.35 -0.47 -20.12
C PHE A 55 -3.85 -0.28 -19.82
N VAL A 56 -3.09 0.20 -20.80
CA VAL A 56 -1.63 0.41 -20.65
C VAL A 56 -1.33 1.47 -19.58
N ASN A 57 -2.13 2.54 -19.49
CA ASN A 57 -1.95 3.55 -18.44
C ASN A 57 -2.15 2.97 -17.03
N ARG A 58 -3.16 2.12 -16.81
CA ARG A 58 -3.34 1.43 -15.52
C ARG A 58 -2.10 0.60 -15.18
N GLU A 59 -1.62 -0.20 -16.12
CA GLU A 59 -0.43 -1.03 -15.89
C GLU A 59 0.83 -0.19 -15.67
N MET A 60 0.98 0.95 -16.35
CA MET A 60 2.05 1.90 -16.09
C MET A 60 2.00 2.43 -14.65
N PHE A 61 0.84 2.85 -14.15
CA PHE A 61 0.71 3.29 -12.75
C PHE A 61 0.97 2.16 -11.75
N ARG A 62 0.54 0.93 -12.05
CA ARG A 62 0.87 -0.25 -11.22
C ARG A 62 2.37 -0.47 -11.18
N ILE A 63 3.07 -0.44 -12.32
CA ILE A 63 4.53 -0.61 -12.36
C ILE A 63 5.24 0.53 -11.62
N LEU A 64 4.78 1.78 -11.78
CA LEU A 64 5.32 2.93 -11.05
C LEU A 64 5.08 2.85 -9.54
N SER A 65 4.05 2.12 -9.10
CA SER A 65 3.82 1.83 -7.68
C SER A 65 4.84 0.87 -7.09
N ALA A 66 5.64 0.18 -7.92
CA ALA A 66 6.63 -0.77 -7.45
C ALA A 66 7.73 -0.03 -6.66
N ASN A 67 7.66 -0.15 -5.33
CA ASN A 67 8.65 0.46 -4.45
C ASN A 67 9.96 -0.35 -4.39
N TYR A 68 10.97 0.16 -3.66
CA TYR A 68 12.26 -0.53 -3.42
C TYR A 68 12.14 -1.94 -2.81
N SER A 69 11.00 -2.26 -2.20
CA SER A 69 10.67 -3.60 -1.68
C SER A 69 9.94 -4.48 -2.69
N TYR A 70 9.83 -4.07 -3.96
CA TYR A 70 9.07 -4.71 -5.03
C TYR A 70 7.60 -4.97 -4.65
N LYS A 71 7.01 -4.09 -3.83
CA LYS A 71 5.58 -4.16 -3.54
C LYS A 71 4.83 -3.55 -4.72
N LEU A 72 4.10 -4.41 -5.43
CA LEU A 72 3.24 -4.03 -6.53
C LEU A 72 1.81 -3.93 -6.03
N TRP A 73 1.04 -2.98 -6.55
CA TRP A 73 -0.41 -3.04 -6.48
C TRP A 73 -0.92 -4.24 -7.29
N ILE A 74 -1.17 -5.35 -6.60
CA ILE A 74 -1.66 -6.59 -7.21
C ILE A 74 -3.19 -6.55 -7.17
N LEU A 75 -3.78 -6.47 -8.35
CA LEU A 75 -5.22 -6.60 -8.52
C LEU A 75 -5.57 -8.09 -8.57
N THR A 76 -6.66 -8.46 -7.92
CA THR A 76 -7.32 -9.76 -8.07
C THR A 76 -7.89 -9.91 -9.48
N GLU A 77 -8.13 -11.15 -9.93
CA GLU A 77 -8.72 -11.39 -11.25
C GLU A 77 -10.08 -10.70 -11.41
N ASN A 78 -10.88 -10.67 -10.33
CA ASN A 78 -12.16 -9.99 -10.32
C ASN A 78 -12.02 -8.47 -10.50
N GLU A 79 -11.05 -7.86 -9.81
CA GLU A 79 -10.73 -6.43 -9.99
C GLU A 79 -10.23 -6.13 -11.40
N VAL A 80 -9.33 -6.94 -11.94
CA VAL A 80 -8.82 -6.76 -13.32
C VAL A 80 -9.96 -6.83 -14.31
N ASN A 81 -10.80 -7.86 -14.23
CA ASN A 81 -11.97 -8.04 -15.10
C ASN A 81 -12.94 -6.88 -14.98
N PHE A 82 -13.19 -6.39 -13.76
CA PHE A 82 -14.04 -5.24 -13.51
C PHE A 82 -13.49 -3.98 -14.18
N TYR A 83 -12.23 -3.61 -13.91
CA TYR A 83 -11.64 -2.40 -14.49
C TYR A 83 -11.51 -2.49 -16.02
N ASN A 84 -11.19 -3.68 -16.57
CA ASN A 84 -11.19 -3.91 -18.02
C ASN A 84 -12.58 -3.66 -18.62
N LEU A 85 -13.63 -4.15 -17.97
CA LEU A 85 -15.01 -3.92 -18.42
C LEU A 85 -15.38 -2.44 -18.37
N ILE A 86 -15.03 -1.73 -17.30
CA ILE A 86 -15.27 -0.29 -17.18
C ILE A 86 -14.55 0.49 -18.29
N PHE A 87 -13.27 0.22 -18.53
CA PHE A 87 -12.50 0.87 -19.59
C PHE A 87 -13.06 0.55 -20.97
N ALA A 88 -13.53 -0.69 -21.20
CA ALA A 88 -14.19 -1.07 -22.44
C ALA A 88 -15.47 -0.25 -22.66
N PHE A 89 -16.34 -0.13 -21.66
CA PHE A 89 -17.55 0.69 -21.74
C PHE A 89 -17.25 2.16 -22.05
N ILE A 90 -16.32 2.77 -21.31
CA ILE A 90 -15.89 4.15 -21.56
C ILE A 90 -15.42 4.28 -23.00
N SER A 91 -14.59 3.34 -23.46
CA SER A 91 -13.99 3.43 -24.80
C SER A 91 -14.99 3.27 -25.92
N VAL A 92 -15.94 2.34 -25.78
CA VAL A 92 -16.99 2.11 -26.77
C VAL A 92 -17.99 3.27 -26.80
N ILE A 93 -18.32 3.88 -25.65
CA ILE A 93 -19.14 5.12 -25.61
C ILE A 93 -18.42 6.27 -26.31
N PHE A 94 -17.11 6.42 -26.09
CA PHE A 94 -16.33 7.43 -26.80
C PHE A 94 -16.26 7.17 -28.30
N GLY A 95 -16.07 5.93 -28.74
CA GLY A 95 -16.11 5.59 -30.16
C GLY A 95 -17.48 5.78 -30.79
N GLN A 96 -18.56 5.53 -30.03
CA GLN A 96 -19.92 5.89 -30.44
C GLN A 96 -20.05 7.41 -30.65
N SER A 97 -19.50 8.22 -29.75
CA SER A 97 -19.46 9.68 -29.92
C SER A 97 -18.70 10.08 -31.19
N VAL A 98 -17.53 9.47 -31.47
CA VAL A 98 -16.78 9.69 -32.72
C VAL A 98 -17.61 9.31 -33.95
N CYS A 99 -18.33 8.19 -33.89
CA CYS A 99 -19.24 7.73 -34.94
C CYS A 99 -20.36 8.75 -35.20
N PHE A 100 -21.01 9.25 -34.14
CA PHE A 100 -22.01 10.30 -34.24
C PHE A 100 -21.43 11.59 -34.81
N VAL A 101 -20.25 12.01 -34.35
CA VAL A 101 -19.57 13.17 -34.92
C VAL A 101 -19.38 12.97 -36.41
N PHE A 102 -18.89 11.82 -36.87
CA PHE A 102 -18.68 11.56 -38.30
C PHE A 102 -20.00 11.57 -39.10
N TRP A 103 -21.04 10.90 -38.61
CA TRP A 103 -22.35 10.85 -39.26
C TRP A 103 -22.97 12.25 -39.39
N PHE A 104 -22.91 13.02 -38.30
CA PHE A 104 -23.44 14.37 -38.24
C PHE A 104 -22.42 15.44 -38.67
N ASP A 105 -21.20 15.15 -39.12
CA ASP A 105 -20.32 16.17 -39.71
C ASP A 105 -20.59 16.28 -41.21
N GLY A 106 -20.81 17.48 -41.76
CA GLY A 106 -21.09 17.62 -43.20
C GLY A 106 -21.34 19.06 -43.67
N PRO A 107 -21.20 19.32 -44.98
CA PRO A 107 -21.06 20.67 -45.54
C PRO A 107 -22.24 21.59 -45.21
N LYS A 108 -21.90 22.82 -44.84
CA LYS A 108 -22.77 23.85 -44.26
C LYS A 108 -23.62 24.52 -45.35
N LYS A 109 -24.81 23.99 -45.69
CA LYS A 109 -25.80 24.81 -46.42
C LYS A 109 -26.31 25.91 -45.47
N LEU A 110 -26.18 27.18 -45.89
CA LEU A 110 -26.01 28.33 -44.98
C LEU A 110 -27.21 28.73 -44.09
N PHE A 111 -28.45 28.27 -44.33
CA PHE A 111 -29.62 28.80 -43.60
C PHE A 111 -30.74 27.78 -43.33
N LYS A 112 -30.62 26.94 -42.29
CA LYS A 112 -31.77 26.16 -41.76
C LYS A 112 -31.67 25.98 -40.24
N ARG A 113 -32.81 26.02 -39.52
CA ARG A 113 -33.00 25.68 -38.08
C ARG A 113 -32.39 24.32 -37.69
N HIS A 114 -32.19 23.44 -38.67
CA HIS A 114 -31.52 22.15 -38.53
C HIS A 114 -30.03 22.27 -38.23
N LYS A 115 -29.38 23.39 -38.61
CA LYS A 115 -27.99 23.72 -38.28
C LYS A 115 -27.77 23.84 -36.77
N PHE A 116 -28.70 24.47 -36.05
CA PHE A 116 -28.60 24.64 -34.60
C PHE A 116 -28.69 23.29 -33.86
N ARG A 117 -29.65 22.43 -34.22
CA ARG A 117 -29.78 21.09 -33.61
C ARG A 117 -28.58 20.20 -33.91
N LYS A 118 -28.12 20.19 -35.15
CA LYS A 118 -26.92 19.46 -35.60
C LYS A 118 -25.67 19.92 -34.86
N ASN A 119 -25.46 21.24 -34.75
CA ASN A 119 -24.35 21.81 -33.99
C ASN A 119 -24.45 21.50 -32.49
N SER A 120 -25.66 21.51 -31.91
CA SER A 120 -25.87 21.14 -30.51
C SER A 120 -25.49 19.68 -30.25
N ILE A 121 -25.87 18.75 -31.14
CA ILE A 121 -25.45 17.35 -31.07
C ILE A 121 -23.93 17.23 -31.17
N LEU A 122 -23.31 17.87 -32.17
CA LEU A 122 -21.86 17.85 -32.35
C LEU A 122 -21.11 18.46 -31.15
N ASN A 123 -21.65 19.54 -30.58
CA ASN A 123 -21.09 20.20 -29.42
C ASN A 123 -21.13 19.28 -28.20
N ASP A 124 -22.25 18.63 -27.93
CA ASP A 124 -22.34 17.64 -26.83
C ASP A 124 -21.37 16.48 -27.06
N GLN A 125 -21.38 15.87 -28.25
CA GLN A 125 -20.50 14.73 -28.51
C GLN A 125 -19.01 15.08 -28.33
N ARG A 126 -18.60 16.30 -28.70
CA ARG A 126 -17.20 16.75 -28.55
C ARG A 126 -16.94 17.31 -27.15
N VAL A 127 -17.55 18.44 -26.81
CA VAL A 127 -17.18 19.24 -25.62
C VAL A 127 -17.40 18.47 -24.33
N LEU A 128 -18.52 17.77 -24.22
CA LEU A 128 -18.89 17.08 -23.00
C LEU A 128 -18.01 15.85 -22.76
N MET A 129 -17.71 15.09 -23.82
CA MET A 129 -16.79 13.95 -23.75
C MET A 129 -15.37 14.41 -23.41
N TRP A 130 -14.90 15.50 -24.01
CA TRP A 130 -13.61 16.08 -23.65
C TRP A 130 -13.57 16.63 -22.22
N TYR A 131 -14.66 17.24 -21.75
CA TYR A 131 -14.76 17.72 -20.37
C TYR A 131 -14.74 16.57 -19.36
N PHE A 132 -15.53 15.52 -19.62
CA PHE A 132 -15.50 14.28 -18.84
C PHE A 132 -14.09 13.68 -18.83
N LEU A 133 -13.44 13.56 -19.99
CA LEU A 133 -12.10 12.99 -20.08
C LEU A 133 -11.09 13.80 -19.28
N ASN A 134 -11.09 15.12 -19.42
CA ASN A 134 -10.21 16.00 -18.66
C ASN A 134 -10.45 15.86 -17.14
N TRP A 135 -11.70 15.84 -16.70
CA TRP A 135 -12.04 15.64 -15.29
C TRP A 135 -11.61 14.25 -14.79
N PHE A 136 -11.90 13.20 -15.56
CA PHE A 136 -11.60 11.82 -15.22
C PHE A 136 -10.09 11.58 -15.14
N VAL A 137 -9.32 12.09 -16.12
CA VAL A 137 -7.86 12.00 -16.12
C VAL A 137 -7.28 12.77 -14.94
N ARG A 138 -7.70 14.02 -14.70
CA ARG A 138 -7.18 14.80 -13.56
C ARG A 138 -7.46 14.12 -12.22
N THR A 139 -8.67 13.62 -12.02
CA THR A 139 -9.07 12.95 -10.77
C THR A 139 -8.34 11.61 -10.63
N GLY A 140 -8.30 10.80 -11.68
CA GLY A 140 -7.63 9.50 -11.71
C GLY A 140 -6.12 9.62 -11.50
N THR A 141 -5.46 10.57 -12.17
CA THR A 141 -4.03 10.83 -11.97
C THR A 141 -3.73 11.39 -10.59
N SER A 142 -4.56 12.30 -10.06
CA SER A 142 -4.38 12.82 -8.70
C SER A 142 -4.51 11.69 -7.67
N PHE A 143 -5.51 10.82 -7.83
CA PHE A 143 -5.67 9.63 -7.01
C PHE A 143 -4.45 8.72 -7.10
N ALA A 144 -3.97 8.42 -8.32
CA ALA A 144 -2.81 7.58 -8.51
C ALA A 144 -1.55 8.17 -7.88
N VAL A 145 -1.27 9.45 -8.07
CA VAL A 145 -0.11 10.10 -7.46
C VAL A 145 -0.22 10.06 -5.94
N VAL A 146 -1.35 10.44 -5.37
CA VAL A 146 -1.52 10.53 -3.92
C VAL A 146 -1.48 9.15 -3.25
N PHE A 147 -2.36 8.22 -3.66
CA PHE A 147 -2.57 6.96 -2.96
C PHE A 147 -1.69 5.81 -3.44
N ILE A 148 -1.26 5.83 -4.71
CA ILE A 148 -0.45 4.75 -5.28
C ILE A 148 1.04 5.07 -5.16
N ILE A 149 1.44 6.33 -5.35
CA ILE A 149 2.85 6.74 -5.38
C ILE A 149 3.31 7.37 -4.06
N THR A 150 2.58 8.35 -3.53
CA THR A 150 3.02 9.15 -2.38
C THR A 150 2.77 8.46 -1.03
N PHE A 151 1.56 7.94 -0.80
CA PHE A 151 1.25 7.26 0.46
C PHE A 151 1.84 5.84 0.47
N TYR A 152 2.83 5.62 1.33
CA TYR A 152 3.43 4.30 1.52
C TYR A 152 2.37 3.28 1.94
N GLY A 153 2.12 2.28 1.10
CA GLY A 153 1.10 1.26 1.35
C GLY A 153 -0.34 1.75 1.19
N GLY A 154 -0.58 2.92 0.57
CA GLY A 154 -1.93 3.45 0.37
C GLY A 154 -2.85 2.51 -0.42
N PHE A 155 -2.30 1.76 -1.39
CA PHE A 155 -3.04 0.76 -2.15
C PHE A 155 -3.41 -0.51 -1.35
N GLU A 156 -2.84 -0.73 -0.16
CA GLU A 156 -3.24 -1.82 0.75
C GLU A 156 -4.42 -1.40 1.64
N VAL A 157 -4.62 -0.08 1.80
CA VAL A 157 -5.67 0.50 2.66
C VAL A 157 -6.91 0.87 1.85
N PHE A 158 -6.72 1.37 0.63
CA PHE A 158 -7.79 1.93 -0.17
C PHE A 158 -7.89 1.26 -1.54
N SER A 159 -9.05 0.66 -1.83
CA SER A 159 -9.43 0.16 -3.16
C SER A 159 -10.85 0.61 -3.48
N PHE A 160 -11.08 1.07 -4.71
CA PHE A 160 -12.42 1.44 -5.15
C PHE A 160 -13.33 0.25 -5.44
N TYR A 161 -12.75 -0.93 -5.68
CA TYR A 161 -13.52 -2.10 -6.13
C TYR A 161 -14.45 -2.70 -5.06
N PRO A 162 -13.99 -3.01 -3.83
CA PRO A 162 -14.85 -3.65 -2.84
C PRO A 162 -15.99 -2.73 -2.39
N ASP A 163 -15.69 -1.45 -2.11
CA ASP A 163 -16.65 -0.57 -1.42
C ASP A 163 -17.34 0.44 -2.35
N TYR A 164 -16.75 0.75 -3.51
CA TYR A 164 -17.19 1.87 -4.37
C TYR A 164 -17.39 1.48 -5.85
N ASN A 165 -17.50 0.19 -6.16
CA ASN A 165 -17.70 -0.29 -7.55
C ASN A 165 -18.92 0.35 -8.25
N TYR A 166 -19.99 0.62 -7.51
CA TYR A 166 -21.22 1.23 -8.02
C TYR A 166 -21.00 2.64 -8.60
N VAL A 167 -20.00 3.38 -8.12
CA VAL A 167 -19.66 4.71 -8.65
C VAL A 167 -19.20 4.62 -10.11
N PHE A 168 -18.42 3.60 -10.46
CA PHE A 168 -17.97 3.37 -11.84
C PHE A 168 -19.12 2.94 -12.76
N VAL A 169 -20.03 2.11 -12.26
CA VAL A 169 -21.24 1.74 -13.00
C VAL A 169 -22.10 2.99 -13.26
N LEU A 170 -22.26 3.85 -12.26
CA LEU A 170 -22.99 5.10 -12.38
C LEU A 170 -22.32 6.04 -13.41
N ILE A 171 -20.99 6.15 -13.40
CA ILE A 171 -20.25 6.92 -14.41
C ILE A 171 -20.61 6.45 -15.82
N ILE A 172 -20.62 5.14 -16.08
CA ILE A 172 -20.97 4.59 -17.41
C ILE A 172 -22.40 4.95 -17.79
N ILE A 173 -23.35 4.75 -16.87
CA ILE A 173 -24.77 5.05 -17.11
C ILE A 173 -24.94 6.54 -17.43
N VAL A 174 -24.36 7.42 -16.61
CA VAL A 174 -24.43 8.87 -16.79
C VAL A 174 -23.80 9.27 -18.13
N LEU A 175 -22.59 8.78 -18.43
CA LEU A 175 -21.88 9.09 -19.67
C LEU A 175 -22.68 8.66 -20.91
N PHE A 176 -23.28 7.47 -20.86
CA PHE A 176 -24.15 6.97 -21.93
C PHE A 176 -25.41 7.82 -22.07
N LEU A 177 -26.17 8.03 -21.00
CA LEU A 177 -27.42 8.82 -21.06
C LEU A 177 -27.15 10.25 -21.54
N GLN A 178 -26.05 10.83 -21.08
CA GLN A 178 -25.63 12.17 -21.44
C GLN A 178 -25.27 12.29 -22.93
N SER A 179 -24.68 11.25 -23.54
CA SER A 179 -24.42 11.21 -24.99
C SER A 179 -25.71 11.22 -25.83
N TRP A 180 -26.83 10.78 -25.27
CA TRP A 180 -28.12 10.70 -25.97
C TRP A 180 -29.06 11.90 -25.74
N ASN A 181 -28.75 12.82 -24.83
CA ASN A 181 -29.64 13.92 -24.44
C ASN A 181 -30.09 14.78 -25.65
N ASN A 182 -29.16 15.41 -26.38
CA ASN A 182 -29.51 16.27 -27.52
C ASN A 182 -30.01 15.49 -28.75
N ILE A 183 -29.64 14.22 -28.89
CA ILE A 183 -30.20 13.32 -29.91
C ILE A 183 -31.67 13.05 -29.61
N ARG A 184 -32.01 12.79 -28.34
CA ARG A 184 -33.40 12.58 -27.89
C ARG A 184 -34.27 13.81 -28.09
N ILE A 185 -33.76 15.01 -27.79
CA ILE A 185 -34.49 16.26 -28.06
C ILE A 185 -34.77 16.42 -29.56
N SER A 186 -33.84 15.99 -30.41
CA SER A 186 -33.95 16.10 -31.86
C SER A 186 -34.90 15.07 -32.50
N PHE A 187 -34.88 13.81 -32.05
CA PHE A 187 -35.62 12.69 -32.66
C PHE A 187 -36.81 12.18 -31.83
N LYS A 188 -37.07 12.77 -30.65
CA LYS A 188 -38.22 12.49 -29.76
C LYS A 188 -38.43 10.99 -29.47
N ARG A 189 -39.66 10.47 -29.60
CA ARG A 189 -40.04 9.10 -29.18
C ARG A 189 -39.27 8.00 -29.90
N GLN A 190 -38.89 8.22 -31.17
CA GLN A 190 -38.15 7.22 -31.95
C GLN A 190 -36.72 7.03 -31.43
N SER A 191 -36.13 8.05 -30.79
CA SER A 191 -34.77 7.97 -30.27
C SER A 191 -34.61 6.93 -29.16
N LEU A 192 -35.66 6.62 -28.41
CA LEU A 192 -35.58 5.64 -27.31
C LEU A 192 -35.33 4.22 -27.83
N LYS A 193 -35.92 3.85 -28.97
CA LYS A 193 -35.68 2.54 -29.61
C LYS A 193 -34.22 2.43 -30.06
N TRP A 194 -33.70 3.48 -30.70
CA TRP A 194 -32.30 3.55 -31.15
C TRP A 194 -31.32 3.61 -30.00
N MET A 195 -31.67 4.31 -28.91
CA MET A 195 -30.87 4.36 -27.69
C MET A 195 -30.77 2.97 -27.05
N LEU A 196 -31.88 2.25 -26.91
CA LEU A 196 -31.88 0.88 -26.38
C LEU A 196 -31.05 -0.05 -27.26
N PHE A 197 -31.24 0.01 -28.58
CA PHE A 197 -30.46 -0.79 -29.52
C PHE A 197 -28.97 -0.50 -29.42
N SER A 198 -28.58 0.77 -29.32
CA SER A 198 -27.19 1.16 -29.12
C SER A 198 -26.66 0.71 -27.76
N ALA A 199 -27.45 0.76 -26.69
CA ALA A 199 -27.05 0.28 -25.38
C ALA A 199 -26.70 -1.22 -25.43
N LEU A 200 -27.52 -2.03 -26.12
CA LEU A 200 -27.27 -3.46 -26.32
C LEU A 200 -25.99 -3.71 -27.11
N ILE A 201 -25.76 -2.98 -28.20
CA ILE A 201 -24.52 -3.09 -29.00
C ILE A 201 -23.31 -2.71 -28.16
N ILE A 202 -23.35 -1.56 -27.48
CA ILE A 202 -22.25 -1.09 -26.64
C ILE A 202 -21.93 -2.11 -25.57
N THR A 203 -22.96 -2.68 -24.93
CA THR A 203 -22.80 -3.73 -23.93
C THR A 203 -22.09 -4.94 -24.52
N GLY A 204 -22.58 -5.48 -25.64
CA GLY A 204 -21.97 -6.64 -26.29
C GLY A 204 -20.52 -6.40 -26.71
N VAL A 205 -20.23 -5.27 -27.36
CA VAL A 205 -18.86 -4.90 -27.78
C VAL A 205 -17.96 -4.68 -26.57
N SER A 206 -18.44 -4.02 -25.52
CA SER A 206 -17.65 -3.77 -24.30
C SER A 206 -17.31 -5.06 -23.57
N PHE A 207 -18.25 -6.01 -23.48
CA PHE A 207 -17.95 -7.34 -22.96
C PHE A 207 -16.89 -8.05 -23.81
N GLY A 208 -16.99 -8.00 -25.14
CA GLY A 208 -15.96 -8.54 -26.03
C GLY A 208 -14.59 -7.93 -25.79
N PHE A 209 -14.49 -6.60 -25.71
CA PHE A 209 -13.24 -5.89 -25.47
C PHE A 209 -12.66 -6.18 -24.08
N SER A 210 -13.51 -6.33 -23.05
CA SER A 210 -13.06 -6.62 -21.68
C SER A 210 -12.30 -7.94 -21.54
N LYS A 211 -12.48 -8.86 -22.49
CA LYS A 211 -11.79 -10.17 -22.56
C LYS A 211 -10.50 -10.12 -23.36
N VAL A 212 -10.19 -9.00 -23.99
CA VAL A 212 -8.92 -8.81 -24.71
C VAL A 212 -7.87 -8.34 -23.70
N ASP A 213 -6.93 -9.24 -23.40
CA ASP A 213 -5.75 -8.95 -22.59
C ASP A 213 -4.63 -8.38 -23.47
N ILE A 214 -4.40 -7.08 -23.35
CA ILE A 214 -3.40 -6.36 -24.16
C ILE A 214 -2.00 -6.54 -23.59
N VAL A 215 -1.90 -6.58 -22.26
CA VAL A 215 -0.63 -6.80 -21.55
C VAL A 215 -0.78 -8.05 -20.69
N ASN A 216 0.21 -8.94 -20.77
CA ASN A 216 0.26 -10.13 -19.92
C ASN A 216 0.63 -9.74 -18.48
N TYR A 217 -0.37 -9.31 -17.71
CA TYR A 217 -0.21 -8.89 -16.33
C TYR A 217 0.23 -10.06 -15.42
N HIS A 218 -0.13 -11.31 -15.75
CA HIS A 218 0.36 -12.48 -15.01
C HIS A 218 1.89 -12.60 -15.09
N ARG A 219 2.48 -12.36 -16.27
CA ARG A 219 3.94 -12.37 -16.43
C ARG A 219 4.60 -11.25 -15.64
N ILE A 220 4.03 -10.04 -15.66
CA ILE A 220 4.53 -8.90 -14.87
C ILE A 220 4.46 -9.22 -13.38
N ASN A 221 3.30 -9.68 -12.90
CA ASN A 221 3.10 -10.10 -11.52
C ASN A 221 4.12 -11.19 -11.13
N LYS A 222 4.35 -12.19 -11.98
CA LYS A 222 5.31 -13.28 -11.71
C LYS A 222 6.74 -12.77 -11.59
N ILE A 223 7.21 -11.96 -12.54
CA ILE A 223 8.57 -11.39 -12.53
C ILE A 223 8.81 -10.58 -11.25
N LEU A 224 7.83 -9.77 -10.85
CA LEU A 224 7.95 -8.92 -9.66
C LEU A 224 7.82 -9.72 -8.36
N GLN A 225 6.89 -10.68 -8.30
CA GLN A 225 6.73 -11.55 -7.12
C GLN A 225 7.95 -12.43 -6.89
N GLN A 226 8.64 -12.89 -7.94
CA GLN A 226 9.88 -13.67 -7.80
C GLN A 226 10.98 -12.91 -7.04
N ASN A 227 10.95 -11.58 -7.03
CA ASN A 227 11.91 -10.75 -6.30
C ASN A 227 11.48 -10.43 -4.86
N LYS A 228 10.24 -10.77 -4.47
CA LYS A 228 9.70 -10.53 -3.13
C LYS A 228 10.16 -11.61 -2.15
N ILE A 229 10.72 -11.20 -1.00
CA ILE A 229 11.19 -12.13 0.04
C ILE A 229 10.06 -13.06 0.51
N SER A 230 8.87 -12.52 0.77
CA SER A 230 7.71 -13.32 1.21
C SER A 230 7.20 -14.33 0.17
N TYR A 231 7.61 -14.20 -1.09
CA TYR A 231 7.27 -15.18 -2.13
C TYR A 231 8.20 -16.39 -2.05
N LYS A 232 9.52 -16.15 -1.92
CA LYS A 232 10.57 -17.19 -1.86
C LYS A 232 10.68 -17.88 -0.50
N TYR A 233 10.50 -17.13 0.59
CA TYR A 233 10.74 -17.60 1.96
C TYR A 233 9.49 -17.44 2.83
N ASN A 234 9.41 -18.23 3.90
CA ASN A 234 8.41 -18.05 4.93
C ASN A 234 8.88 -16.94 5.88
N LEU A 235 8.11 -15.85 5.92
CA LEU A 235 8.38 -14.69 6.77
C LEU A 235 7.07 -14.18 7.35
N THR A 236 6.77 -14.64 8.55
CA THR A 236 5.72 -14.13 9.42
C THR A 236 6.36 -13.30 10.51
N LEU A 237 6.13 -11.99 10.50
CA LEU A 237 6.74 -11.10 11.49
C LEU A 237 6.12 -11.32 12.88
N PRO A 238 6.90 -11.12 13.95
CA PRO A 238 6.37 -11.20 15.30
C PRO A 238 5.41 -10.06 15.61
N GLU A 239 4.45 -10.36 16.47
CA GLU A 239 3.42 -9.43 16.92
C GLU A 239 3.89 -8.67 18.17
N SER A 240 3.58 -7.38 18.27
CA SER A 240 3.91 -6.55 19.43
C SER A 240 2.87 -5.46 19.67
N ASN A 241 2.63 -5.16 20.94
CA ASN A 241 1.81 -4.02 21.38
C ASN A 241 2.58 -2.71 21.40
N THR A 242 3.92 -2.75 21.36
CA THR A 242 4.77 -1.56 21.31
C THR A 242 5.56 -1.52 20.02
N TYR A 243 5.50 -0.41 19.31
CA TYR A 243 6.27 -0.22 18.09
C TYR A 243 6.46 1.26 17.82
N GLN A 244 7.42 1.57 16.96
CA GLN A 244 7.69 2.90 16.45
C GLN A 244 7.85 2.85 14.94
N PHE A 245 7.50 3.95 14.28
CA PHE A 245 7.70 4.11 12.85
C PHE A 245 9.16 4.48 12.55
N ASN A 246 9.79 3.78 11.61
CA ASN A 246 11.12 4.14 11.12
C ASN A 246 11.02 5.23 10.04
N GLU A 247 11.24 6.49 10.42
CA GLU A 247 11.12 7.63 9.50
C GLU A 247 12.25 7.72 8.45
N ARG A 248 13.42 7.11 8.71
CA ARG A 248 14.64 7.33 7.92
C ARG A 248 14.97 6.17 6.99
N PHE A 249 14.16 5.96 5.96
CA PHE A 249 14.31 4.86 4.99
C PHE A 249 15.67 4.77 4.31
N SER A 250 16.29 5.90 3.98
CA SER A 250 17.59 5.95 3.29
C SER A 250 18.76 5.40 4.12
N GLN A 251 18.55 5.20 5.43
CA GLN A 251 19.57 4.75 6.37
C GLN A 251 19.33 3.32 6.87
N LEU A 252 18.31 2.63 6.34
CA LEU A 252 17.97 1.27 6.72
C LEU A 252 18.83 0.27 5.95
N ILE A 253 19.47 -0.65 6.66
CA ILE A 253 20.00 -1.90 6.09
C ILE A 253 19.05 -3.01 6.49
N ASN A 254 18.45 -3.66 5.50
CA ASN A 254 17.49 -4.73 5.74
C ASN A 254 18.21 -6.07 5.83
N ILE A 255 18.10 -6.71 6.99
CA ILE A 255 18.57 -8.08 7.22
C ILE A 255 17.33 -8.94 7.45
N TYR A 256 17.21 -10.04 6.72
CA TYR A 256 16.13 -11.00 6.89
C TYR A 256 16.68 -12.30 7.44
N VAL A 257 15.98 -12.90 8.40
CA VAL A 257 16.27 -14.25 8.91
C VAL A 257 14.99 -15.06 8.74
N VAL A 258 15.01 -15.98 7.77
CA VAL A 258 13.79 -16.60 7.22
C VAL A 258 13.97 -18.10 7.03
N LYS A 259 12.85 -18.84 6.96
CA LYS A 259 12.84 -20.28 6.64
C LYS A 259 12.55 -20.49 5.14
N PRO A 260 13.24 -21.41 4.46
CA PRO A 260 12.95 -21.72 3.05
C PRO A 260 11.59 -22.43 2.91
N LYS A 261 10.71 -21.96 2.00
CA LYS A 261 9.38 -22.60 1.79
C LYS A 261 9.44 -24.05 1.30
N LYS A 262 10.55 -24.46 0.68
CA LYS A 262 10.74 -25.81 0.14
C LYS A 262 11.03 -26.85 1.24
N HIS A 263 11.45 -26.41 2.43
CA HIS A 263 11.80 -27.28 3.55
C HIS A 263 11.09 -26.78 4.82
N ASN A 264 9.76 -26.94 4.87
CA ASN A 264 8.95 -26.48 6.01
C ASN A 264 9.28 -27.20 7.34
N ASN A 265 10.02 -28.31 7.31
CA ASN A 265 10.31 -29.14 8.47
C ASN A 265 11.78 -29.12 8.93
N SER A 266 12.67 -28.33 8.31
CA SER A 266 14.02 -28.19 8.83
C SER A 266 14.14 -26.97 9.75
N ASP A 267 14.97 -27.10 10.80
CA ASP A 267 15.43 -25.98 11.62
C ASP A 267 16.39 -25.04 10.85
N ASP A 268 16.57 -25.29 9.55
CA ASP A 268 17.40 -24.47 8.68
C ASP A 268 16.80 -23.07 8.50
N PHE A 269 17.65 -22.09 8.72
CA PHE A 269 17.35 -20.69 8.46
C PHE A 269 18.33 -20.14 7.43
N ILE A 270 17.88 -19.11 6.72
CA ILE A 270 18.68 -18.39 5.74
C ILE A 270 18.74 -16.94 6.20
N THR A 271 19.96 -16.39 6.21
CA THR A 271 20.18 -14.97 6.42
C THR A 271 20.32 -14.28 5.08
N LEU A 272 19.51 -13.23 4.86
CA LEU A 272 19.60 -12.38 3.68
C LEU A 272 20.02 -10.98 4.10
N ILE A 273 21.10 -10.48 3.52
CA ILE A 273 21.52 -9.08 3.71
C ILE A 273 21.31 -8.36 2.38
N ASN A 274 20.48 -7.32 2.36
CA ASN A 274 20.11 -6.62 1.12
C ASN A 274 19.64 -7.56 -0.02
N LYS A 275 18.87 -8.61 0.33
CA LYS A 275 18.32 -9.64 -0.59
C LYS A 275 19.35 -10.63 -1.15
N LYS A 276 20.62 -10.60 -0.70
CA LYS A 276 21.64 -11.60 -1.01
C LYS A 276 21.67 -12.66 0.09
N GLU A 277 21.66 -13.94 -0.26
CA GLU A 277 21.88 -15.04 0.68
C GLU A 277 23.31 -15.00 1.20
N VAL A 278 23.45 -15.09 2.51
CA VAL A 278 24.73 -15.00 3.22
C VAL A 278 24.82 -16.21 4.16
N SER A 279 25.91 -16.96 4.06
CA SER A 279 26.22 -18.05 5.00
C SER A 279 26.42 -17.46 6.40
N PRO A 280 26.00 -18.14 7.49
CA PRO A 280 26.23 -17.69 8.87
C PRO A 280 27.64 -17.17 9.14
N ASP A 281 28.66 -17.88 8.67
CA ASP A 281 30.08 -17.52 8.89
C ASP A 281 30.52 -16.24 8.14
N SER A 282 29.77 -15.87 7.08
CA SER A 282 30.08 -14.72 6.23
C SER A 282 29.29 -13.45 6.59
N ILE A 283 28.39 -13.52 7.59
CA ILE A 283 27.56 -12.39 8.01
C ILE A 283 28.43 -11.21 8.45
N TYR A 284 29.44 -11.44 9.28
CA TYR A 284 30.34 -10.40 9.76
C TYR A 284 31.01 -9.65 8.62
N ASN A 285 31.64 -10.39 7.69
CA ASN A 285 32.38 -9.82 6.55
C ASN A 285 31.47 -9.02 5.61
N GLU A 286 30.25 -9.49 5.35
CA GLU A 286 29.30 -8.78 4.49
C GLU A 286 28.80 -7.50 5.17
N LEU A 287 28.54 -7.52 6.48
CA LEU A 287 28.17 -6.33 7.24
C LEU A 287 29.31 -5.31 7.34
N GLU A 288 30.54 -5.79 7.53
CA GLU A 288 31.74 -4.94 7.54
C GLU A 288 31.91 -4.24 6.20
N LYS A 289 31.78 -4.98 5.09
CA LYS A 289 31.84 -4.41 3.72
C LYS A 289 30.79 -3.31 3.52
N LEU A 290 29.53 -3.59 3.85
CA LEU A 290 28.44 -2.61 3.71
C LEU A 290 28.62 -1.38 4.61
N ASN A 291 29.19 -1.56 5.79
CA ASN A 291 29.52 -0.46 6.68
C ASN A 291 30.69 0.36 6.10
N GLY A 292 31.70 -0.32 5.52
CA GLY A 292 32.87 0.26 4.86
C GLY A 292 32.51 1.22 3.72
N GLU A 293 31.53 0.86 2.89
CA GLU A 293 31.05 1.66 1.75
C GLU A 293 30.38 2.99 2.16
N LYS A 294 29.93 3.11 3.43
CA LYS A 294 29.26 4.31 3.93
C LYS A 294 30.24 5.34 4.46
N ASN A 295 29.96 6.63 4.21
CA ASN A 295 30.65 7.74 4.86
C ASN A 295 30.46 7.65 6.40
N HIS A 296 31.51 7.97 7.16
CA HIS A 296 31.53 7.97 8.63
C HIS A 296 30.30 8.62 9.29
N MET A 297 29.78 9.72 8.73
CA MET A 297 28.57 10.39 9.27
C MET A 297 27.32 9.50 9.14
N TYR A 298 27.16 8.82 8.01
CA TYR A 298 26.01 7.94 7.76
C TYR A 298 26.09 6.62 8.52
N ARG A 299 27.30 6.14 8.85
CA ARG A 299 27.46 4.92 9.67
C ARG A 299 26.75 5.05 11.02
N ARG A 300 26.83 6.21 11.67
CA ARG A 300 26.19 6.48 12.98
C ARG A 300 24.67 6.52 12.94
N LEU A 301 24.12 6.91 11.79
CA LEU A 301 22.68 7.06 11.61
C LEU A 301 22.04 5.81 10.99
N THR A 302 22.86 4.85 10.57
CA THR A 302 22.38 3.59 9.99
C THR A 302 21.65 2.76 11.03
N ILE A 303 20.49 2.23 10.64
CA ILE A 303 19.71 1.30 11.45
C ILE A 303 19.68 -0.02 10.70
N TYR A 304 20.06 -1.09 11.38
CA TYR A 304 19.96 -2.45 10.84
C TYR A 304 18.58 -2.98 11.17
N GLN A 305 17.67 -2.91 10.20
CA GLN A 305 16.31 -3.38 10.35
C GLN A 305 16.26 -4.90 10.13
N LEU A 306 15.90 -5.61 11.19
CA LEU A 306 15.84 -7.06 11.22
C LEU A 306 14.41 -7.52 10.94
N TYR A 307 14.24 -8.32 9.90
CA TYR A 307 12.99 -8.97 9.51
C TYR A 307 13.13 -10.46 9.80
N ILE A 308 12.73 -10.85 11.01
CA ILE A 308 12.94 -12.19 11.54
C ILE A 308 11.60 -12.90 11.56
N ASP A 309 11.54 -14.12 11.04
CA ASP A 309 10.34 -14.94 11.17
C ASP A 309 10.09 -15.30 12.65
N LYS A 310 8.83 -15.19 13.09
CA LYS A 310 8.44 -15.32 14.49
C LYS A 310 8.77 -16.70 15.10
N GLY A 311 8.91 -17.73 14.26
CA GLY A 311 9.24 -19.10 14.67
C GLY A 311 10.74 -19.44 14.60
N ILE A 312 11.61 -18.46 14.38
CA ILE A 312 13.06 -18.63 14.49
C ILE A 312 13.46 -18.67 15.96
N LYS A 313 14.44 -19.51 16.30
CA LYS A 313 14.98 -19.61 17.66
C LYS A 313 15.79 -18.37 18.02
N THR A 314 15.61 -17.88 19.25
CA THR A 314 16.22 -16.64 19.72
C THR A 314 17.74 -16.73 19.73
N GLY A 315 18.34 -17.93 19.92
CA GLY A 315 19.78 -18.12 19.85
C GLY A 315 20.40 -17.74 18.51
N VAL A 316 19.71 -18.03 17.40
CA VAL A 316 20.13 -17.61 16.05
C VAL A 316 20.16 -16.08 15.96
N VAL A 317 19.13 -15.44 16.52
CA VAL A 317 19.02 -13.97 16.53
C VAL A 317 20.09 -13.35 17.43
N ASN A 318 20.36 -13.96 18.58
CA ASN A 318 21.39 -13.53 19.52
C ASN A 318 22.78 -13.61 18.90
N ASN A 319 23.08 -14.67 18.15
CA ASN A 319 24.33 -14.77 17.40
C ASN A 319 24.45 -13.65 16.35
N LEU A 320 23.39 -13.37 15.59
CA LEU A 320 23.37 -12.26 14.64
C LEU A 320 23.60 -10.91 15.34
N LYS A 321 22.94 -10.66 16.49
CA LYS A 321 23.16 -9.46 17.30
C LYS A 321 24.61 -9.34 17.75
N PHE A 322 25.21 -10.44 18.19
CA PHE A 322 26.60 -10.49 18.60
C PHE A 322 27.53 -10.12 17.44
N GLN A 323 27.33 -10.67 16.24
CA GLN A 323 28.12 -10.29 15.05
C GLN A 323 27.97 -8.80 14.69
N ILE A 324 26.75 -8.25 14.75
CA ILE A 324 26.49 -6.82 14.52
C ILE A 324 27.20 -5.96 15.59
N SER A 325 27.12 -6.38 16.85
CA SER A 325 27.71 -5.69 18.01
C SER A 325 29.24 -5.66 17.97
N ARG A 326 29.89 -6.73 17.49
CA ARG A 326 31.35 -6.77 17.26
C ARG A 326 31.83 -5.71 16.29
N LEU A 327 31.04 -5.40 15.26
CA LEU A 327 31.34 -4.32 14.32
C LEU A 327 31.15 -2.89 14.90
N GLY A 328 30.77 -2.78 16.19
CA GLY A 328 30.44 -1.51 16.82
C GLY A 328 29.13 -0.90 16.31
N LEU A 329 28.28 -1.71 15.67
CA LEU A 329 27.02 -1.27 15.10
C LEU A 329 25.93 -1.36 16.16
N SER A 330 25.62 -0.23 16.80
CA SER A 330 24.77 -0.24 17.97
C SER A 330 23.28 -0.17 17.68
N ARG A 331 22.81 0.23 16.49
CA ARG A 331 21.39 0.51 16.25
C ARG A 331 20.74 -0.58 15.41
N ILE A 332 19.87 -1.38 16.04
CA ILE A 332 19.06 -2.38 15.35
C ILE A 332 17.57 -2.11 15.59
N ALA A 333 16.74 -2.56 14.66
CA ALA A 333 15.30 -2.41 14.76
C ALA A 333 14.60 -3.73 14.38
N TYR A 334 13.88 -4.34 15.32
CA TYR A 334 13.11 -5.55 15.04
C TYR A 334 11.81 -5.19 14.35
N SER A 335 11.59 -5.66 13.13
CA SER A 335 10.33 -5.43 12.41
C SER A 335 9.22 -6.24 13.07
N VAL A 336 8.13 -5.57 13.42
CA VAL A 336 6.99 -6.17 14.12
C VAL A 336 5.68 -5.78 13.43
N VAL A 337 4.62 -6.53 13.73
CA VAL A 337 3.25 -6.12 13.38
C VAL A 337 2.44 -5.85 14.66
N PRO A 338 1.46 -4.94 14.62
CA PRO A 338 0.55 -4.75 15.74
C PRO A 338 -0.26 -6.02 16.01
N VAL A 339 -0.54 -6.32 17.28
CA VAL A 339 -1.44 -7.42 17.67
C VAL A 339 -2.85 -7.21 17.10
N ASN A 340 -3.38 -5.98 17.23
CA ASN A 340 -4.68 -5.59 16.70
C ASN A 340 -4.49 -4.87 15.35
N ARG A 341 -4.24 -5.62 14.28
CA ARG A 341 -4.01 -5.07 12.95
C ARG A 341 -5.25 -5.09 12.08
N ASP A 342 -5.51 -3.98 11.39
CA ASP A 342 -6.60 -3.85 10.42
C ASP A 342 -6.22 -4.30 8.99
N PHE A 343 -4.91 -4.44 8.74
CA PHE A 343 -4.35 -4.62 7.39
C PHE A 343 -3.38 -5.81 7.34
N ASN A 344 -2.97 -6.18 6.13
CA ASN A 344 -1.96 -7.20 5.92
C ASN A 344 -0.60 -6.77 6.49
N GLN A 345 0.23 -7.73 6.92
CA GLN A 345 1.61 -7.52 7.40
C GLN A 345 2.44 -6.61 6.48
N ALA A 346 2.22 -6.69 5.16
CA ALA A 346 2.92 -5.86 4.19
C ALA A 346 2.75 -4.35 4.42
N TYR A 347 1.63 -3.92 5.00
CA TYR A 347 1.38 -2.52 5.35
C TYR A 347 2.32 -2.04 6.47
N TYR A 348 2.57 -2.91 7.46
CA TYR A 348 3.29 -2.59 8.70
C TYR A 348 4.81 -2.76 8.63
N ASN A 349 5.41 -2.93 7.44
CA ASN A 349 6.85 -3.21 7.30
C ASN A 349 7.79 -2.16 7.91
N ASN A 350 7.30 -0.94 8.17
CA ASN A 350 8.10 0.15 8.72
C ASN A 350 7.95 0.28 10.25
N LEU A 351 7.10 -0.56 10.85
CA LEU A 351 6.95 -0.63 12.29
C LEU A 351 8.02 -1.52 12.87
N SER A 352 8.66 -1.03 13.92
CA SER A 352 9.73 -1.77 14.57
C SER A 352 9.89 -1.45 16.05
N ILE A 353 10.59 -2.32 16.75
CA ILE A 353 11.12 -2.09 18.09
C ILE A 353 12.60 -1.75 17.93
N LEU A 354 12.95 -0.47 18.10
CA LEU A 354 14.33 -0.01 18.04
C LEU A 354 15.05 -0.36 19.34
N THR A 355 16.15 -1.11 19.26
CA THR A 355 17.01 -1.40 20.40
C THR A 355 18.46 -0.98 20.11
N LYS A 356 19.22 -0.77 21.18
CA LYS A 356 20.64 -0.46 21.11
C LYS A 356 21.45 -1.67 21.58
N LEU A 357 22.35 -2.15 20.73
CA LEU A 357 23.35 -3.13 21.10
C LEU A 357 24.55 -2.43 21.76
N PRO A 358 25.16 -3.05 22.78
CA PRO A 358 26.46 -2.60 23.27
C PRO A 358 27.51 -2.76 22.15
N GLY A 359 28.57 -1.95 22.14
CA GLY A 359 29.72 -2.19 21.28
C GLY A 359 30.65 -3.20 21.96
N ILE A 360 30.97 -4.31 21.30
CA ILE A 360 31.86 -5.32 21.87
C ILE A 360 33.33 -5.02 21.55
N ASP A 361 33.63 -4.74 20.28
CA ASP A 361 35.01 -4.56 19.78
C ASP A 361 35.27 -3.11 19.33
N SER A 362 34.37 -2.19 19.70
CA SER A 362 34.48 -0.81 19.27
C SER A 362 35.36 -0.02 20.23
N SER A 363 36.38 0.66 19.70
CA SER A 363 37.21 1.61 20.47
C SER A 363 36.44 2.80 21.07
N ARG A 364 35.11 2.87 20.87
CA ARG A 364 34.26 4.02 21.17
C ARG A 364 33.21 3.75 22.25
N LEU A 365 32.80 2.51 22.41
CA LEU A 365 31.86 2.03 23.42
C LEU A 365 32.37 0.65 23.79
N ASN A 366 33.21 0.60 24.82
CA ASN A 366 33.69 -0.65 25.37
C ASN A 366 32.58 -1.22 26.26
N ILE A 367 32.16 -2.46 26.03
CA ILE A 367 31.18 -3.17 26.86
C ILE A 367 31.52 -3.09 28.35
N TYR A 368 32.81 -3.16 28.71
CA TYR A 368 33.26 -3.04 30.10
C TYR A 368 33.03 -1.64 30.67
N GLU A 369 33.29 -0.59 29.88
CA GLU A 369 33.00 0.78 30.30
C GLU A 369 31.50 0.97 30.49
N PHE A 370 30.68 0.46 29.55
CA PHE A 370 29.24 0.50 29.65
C PHE A 370 28.73 -0.23 30.90
N ILE A 371 29.19 -1.47 31.15
CA ILE A 371 28.84 -2.24 32.35
C ILE A 371 29.30 -1.49 33.61
N SER A 372 30.51 -0.93 33.64
CA SER A 372 30.99 -0.17 34.80
C SER A 372 30.15 1.08 35.09
N GLN A 373 29.64 1.76 34.06
CA GLN A 373 28.73 2.89 34.22
C GLN A 373 27.38 2.43 34.79
N LEU A 374 26.92 1.24 34.43
CA LEU A 374 25.67 0.65 34.93
C LEU A 374 25.82 0.15 36.36
N ASN A 375 26.99 -0.36 36.74
CA ASN A 375 27.30 -0.73 38.12
C ASN A 375 27.36 0.49 39.07
N ARG A 376 27.41 1.72 38.54
CA ARG A 376 27.25 2.94 39.35
C ARG A 376 25.79 3.24 39.70
N LEU A 377 24.84 2.57 39.06
CA LEU A 377 23.42 2.71 39.36
C LEU A 377 23.09 1.95 40.64
N ASN A 378 22.13 2.48 41.40
CA ASN A 378 21.87 1.99 42.76
C ASN A 378 21.23 0.59 42.83
N LYS A 379 20.51 0.16 41.78
CA LYS A 379 19.78 -1.11 41.79
C LYS A 379 19.78 -1.81 40.44
N GLU A 380 19.95 -3.13 40.49
CA GLU A 380 19.79 -4.03 39.36
C GLU A 380 18.63 -4.98 39.60
N PHE A 381 17.94 -5.34 38.51
CA PHE A 381 16.84 -6.30 38.53
C PHE A 381 17.09 -7.34 37.45
N GLU A 382 17.02 -8.62 37.81
CA GLU A 382 17.30 -9.72 36.88
C GLU A 382 15.98 -10.24 36.29
N ILE A 383 15.95 -10.37 34.96
CA ILE A 383 14.84 -10.96 34.21
C ILE A 383 15.40 -12.15 33.43
N VAL A 384 15.04 -13.37 33.83
CA VAL A 384 15.49 -14.60 33.16
C VAL A 384 14.33 -15.22 32.40
N GLN A 385 14.47 -15.41 31.09
CA GLN A 385 13.44 -16.00 30.26
C GLN A 385 13.44 -17.54 30.33
N LEU A 386 12.27 -18.14 30.49
CA LEU A 386 12.09 -19.60 30.52
C LEU A 386 11.63 -20.14 29.15
N ASN A 387 11.74 -21.46 28.96
CA ASN A 387 11.41 -22.13 27.69
C ASN A 387 9.96 -21.91 27.21
N ASN A 388 9.02 -21.74 28.16
CA ASN A 388 7.62 -21.49 27.85
C ASN A 388 7.35 -20.03 27.44
N GLY A 389 8.29 -19.10 27.70
CA GLY A 389 8.16 -17.66 27.47
C GLY A 389 7.89 -16.84 28.72
N ASP A 390 7.60 -17.49 29.86
CA ASP A 390 7.50 -16.83 31.16
C ASP A 390 8.87 -16.33 31.62
N CYS A 391 8.89 -15.51 32.67
CA CYS A 391 10.14 -14.97 33.21
C CYS A 391 10.25 -15.19 34.72
N LEU A 392 11.49 -15.34 35.19
CA LEU A 392 11.83 -15.12 36.59
C LEU A 392 12.29 -13.66 36.73
N ILE A 393 11.61 -12.89 37.57
CA ILE A 393 12.01 -11.52 37.93
C ILE A 393 12.48 -11.56 39.38
N ASP A 394 13.77 -11.34 39.62
CA ASP A 394 14.43 -11.54 40.93
C ASP A 394 14.01 -12.87 41.59
N ASN A 395 14.14 -13.97 40.85
CA ASN A 395 13.74 -15.34 41.23
C ASN A 395 12.24 -15.59 41.43
N SER A 396 11.38 -14.60 41.24
CA SER A 396 9.92 -14.77 41.31
C SER A 396 9.36 -15.12 39.93
N LEU A 397 8.58 -16.21 39.83
CA LEU A 397 7.95 -16.62 38.57
C LEU A 397 6.82 -15.65 38.19
N VAL A 398 6.94 -15.05 37.02
CA VAL A 398 5.97 -14.11 36.43
C VAL A 398 5.57 -14.62 35.05
N LYS A 399 4.26 -14.84 34.87
CA LYS A 399 3.70 -15.22 33.57
C LYS A 399 3.88 -14.10 32.56
N ILE A 400 4.03 -14.44 31.28
CA ILE A 400 4.29 -13.47 30.21
C ILE A 400 3.31 -12.28 30.19
N ASP A 401 2.02 -12.54 30.41
CA ASP A 401 0.97 -11.51 30.41
C ASP A 401 1.00 -10.60 31.66
N SER A 402 1.67 -11.03 32.73
CA SER A 402 1.83 -10.28 33.98
C SER A 402 3.15 -9.52 34.06
N ILE A 403 4.03 -9.65 33.07
CA ILE A 403 5.35 -8.99 33.07
C ILE A 403 5.19 -7.47 33.11
N GLN A 404 4.23 -6.90 32.39
CA GLN A 404 3.99 -5.46 32.38
C GLN A 404 3.74 -4.93 33.80
N SER A 405 2.79 -5.53 34.55
CA SER A 405 2.46 -5.10 35.91
C SER A 405 3.64 -5.25 36.86
N ALA A 406 4.37 -6.36 36.78
CA ALA A 406 5.54 -6.60 37.64
C ALA A 406 6.67 -5.59 37.38
N VAL A 407 6.95 -5.28 36.12
CA VAL A 407 7.95 -4.28 35.73
C VAL A 407 7.50 -2.88 36.13
N PHE A 408 6.22 -2.55 35.95
CA PHE A 408 5.65 -1.25 36.36
C PHE A 408 5.87 -1.02 37.86
N ASP A 409 5.57 -2.02 38.69
CA ASP A 409 5.77 -1.96 40.15
C ASP A 409 7.23 -1.76 40.56
N ILE A 410 8.17 -2.30 39.78
CA ILE A 410 9.61 -2.07 39.99
C ILE A 410 9.97 -0.63 39.62
N MET A 411 9.52 -0.16 38.46
CA MET A 411 9.85 1.18 37.96
C MET A 411 9.26 2.30 38.85
N ILE A 412 8.08 2.10 39.45
CA ILE A 412 7.47 3.12 40.31
C ILE A 412 8.20 3.27 41.66
N LYS A 413 8.76 2.18 42.18
CA LYS A 413 9.47 2.14 43.47
C LYS A 413 10.94 2.59 43.36
N ASN A 414 11.50 2.61 42.16
CA ASN A 414 12.92 2.84 41.95
C ASN A 414 13.14 3.88 40.85
N SER A 415 13.82 4.99 41.13
CA SER A 415 14.10 6.03 40.14
C SER A 415 15.44 5.86 39.42
N ASP A 416 16.32 5.00 39.94
CA ASP A 416 17.64 4.76 39.36
C ASP A 416 17.98 3.27 39.37
N PHE A 417 17.72 2.62 38.24
CA PHE A 417 17.83 1.17 38.08
C PHE A 417 18.19 0.78 36.64
N TYR A 418 18.49 -0.49 36.43
CA TYR A 418 18.52 -1.12 35.12
C TYR A 418 18.10 -2.59 35.19
N PHE A 419 17.66 -3.14 34.06
CA PHE A 419 17.29 -4.55 33.92
C PHE A 419 18.41 -5.34 33.25
N LYS A 420 18.85 -6.43 33.89
CA LYS A 420 19.64 -7.49 33.26
C LYS A 420 18.69 -8.52 32.67
N PHE A 421 18.57 -8.56 31.36
CA PHE A 421 17.71 -9.52 30.68
C PHE A 421 18.55 -10.68 30.13
N TYR A 422 18.21 -11.91 30.55
CA TYR A 422 18.81 -13.15 30.07
C TYR A 422 17.81 -13.83 29.13
N PRO A 423 17.87 -13.55 27.81
CA PRO A 423 16.99 -14.20 26.85
C PRO A 423 17.36 -15.68 26.71
N ASN A 424 16.36 -16.51 26.44
CA ASN A 424 16.57 -17.94 26.29
C ASN A 424 16.75 -18.32 24.82
N ASP A 425 17.88 -18.90 24.47
CA ASP A 425 18.21 -19.21 23.08
C ASP A 425 17.27 -20.23 22.41
N SER A 426 16.60 -21.07 23.21
CA SER A 426 15.71 -22.15 22.72
C SER A 426 14.27 -21.70 22.45
N VAL A 427 13.88 -20.48 22.85
CA VAL A 427 12.52 -19.98 22.62
C VAL A 427 12.36 -19.37 21.23
N ASP A 428 11.15 -19.42 20.72
CA ASP A 428 10.79 -18.78 19.46
C ASP A 428 10.85 -17.25 19.61
N PHE A 429 11.25 -16.58 18.54
CA PHE A 429 11.47 -15.15 18.50
C PHE A 429 10.21 -14.34 18.86
N GLN A 430 9.01 -14.86 18.58
CA GLN A 430 7.75 -14.27 19.05
C GLN A 430 7.74 -14.08 20.58
N LYS A 431 8.15 -15.10 21.34
CA LYS A 431 8.11 -15.06 22.81
C LYS A 431 9.11 -14.04 23.36
N TYR A 432 10.30 -13.99 22.77
CA TYR A 432 11.29 -12.94 23.06
C TYR A 432 10.71 -11.53 22.81
N ILE A 433 10.10 -11.30 21.64
CA ILE A 433 9.48 -10.01 21.32
C ILE A 433 8.33 -9.67 22.26
N SER A 434 7.51 -10.66 22.65
CA SER A 434 6.44 -10.48 23.62
C SER A 434 6.99 -9.99 24.97
N VAL A 435 8.06 -10.57 25.51
CA VAL A 435 8.69 -10.09 26.77
C VAL A 435 9.19 -8.66 26.63
N ILE A 436 9.95 -8.35 25.57
CA ILE A 436 10.45 -6.99 25.31
C ILE A 436 9.29 -5.99 25.16
N SER A 437 8.20 -6.41 24.51
CA SER A 437 6.99 -5.60 24.35
C SER A 437 6.36 -5.29 25.70
N GLN A 438 6.21 -6.27 26.59
CA GLN A 438 5.62 -6.07 27.92
C GLN A 438 6.44 -5.12 28.80
N ILE A 439 7.77 -5.26 28.77
CA ILE A 439 8.67 -4.35 29.49
C ILE A 439 8.52 -2.90 28.96
N ARG A 440 8.40 -2.73 27.64
CA ARG A 440 8.18 -1.41 27.03
C ARG A 440 6.82 -0.83 27.33
N MET A 441 5.77 -1.65 27.38
CA MET A 441 4.44 -1.21 27.78
C MET A 441 4.46 -0.66 29.21
N ALA A 442 5.09 -1.37 30.15
CA ALA A 442 5.25 -0.90 31.52
C ALA A 442 5.99 0.45 31.58
N SER A 443 7.07 0.58 30.80
CA SER A 443 7.81 1.84 30.70
C SER A 443 6.98 2.98 30.11
N ASN A 444 6.15 2.73 29.09
CA ASN A 444 5.29 3.75 28.52
C ASN A 444 4.17 4.14 29.49
N GLU A 445 3.60 3.17 30.19
CA GLU A 445 2.53 3.39 31.16
C GLU A 445 2.98 4.25 32.34
N ILE A 446 4.17 3.99 32.91
CA ILE A 446 4.70 4.84 33.99
C ILE A 446 5.04 6.25 33.52
N ARG A 447 5.53 6.38 32.28
CA ARG A 447 5.79 7.68 31.67
C ARG A 447 4.50 8.43 31.42
N ASP A 448 3.45 7.78 30.93
CA ASP A 448 2.13 8.37 30.76
C ASP A 448 1.55 8.81 32.12
N TYR A 449 1.63 7.97 33.14
CA TYR A 449 1.20 8.32 34.50
C TYR A 449 1.90 9.57 35.02
N TYR A 450 3.23 9.64 34.89
CA TYR A 450 4.01 10.79 35.32
C TYR A 450 3.73 12.04 34.46
N SER A 451 3.59 11.87 33.14
CA SER A 451 3.31 12.96 32.18
C SER A 451 1.93 13.58 32.41
N LEU A 452 0.91 12.75 32.66
CA LEU A 452 -0.44 13.23 32.93
C LEU A 452 -0.50 14.03 34.24
N ASN A 453 0.21 13.57 35.27
CA ASN A 453 0.26 14.27 36.55
C ASN A 453 1.02 15.60 36.48
N LEU A 454 2.12 15.66 35.70
CA LEU A 454 2.97 16.84 35.63
C LEU A 454 2.55 17.85 34.55
N PHE A 455 2.11 17.37 33.38
CA PHE A 455 1.85 18.18 32.19
C PHE A 455 0.41 18.07 31.67
N SER A 456 -0.43 17.19 32.25
CA SER A 456 -1.79 16.90 31.75
C SER A 456 -1.85 16.44 30.30
N LYS A 457 -0.76 15.81 29.81
CA LYS A 457 -0.62 15.24 28.47
C LYS A 457 -0.07 13.82 28.56
N LYS A 458 -0.35 12.99 27.57
CA LYS A 458 0.31 11.68 27.45
C LYS A 458 1.77 11.86 27.04
N PHE A 459 2.62 10.89 27.36
CA PHE A 459 4.04 10.90 27.06
C PHE A 459 4.31 11.05 25.54
N ALA A 460 3.49 10.40 24.71
CA ALA A 460 3.60 10.48 23.26
C ALA A 460 3.32 11.88 22.67
N ASP A 461 2.62 12.74 23.42
CA ASP A 461 2.25 14.10 23.01
C ASP A 461 3.22 15.16 23.57
N LEU A 462 4.23 14.76 24.35
CA LEU A 462 5.23 15.66 24.90
C LEU A 462 6.29 16.02 23.86
N TYR A 463 6.82 17.24 23.96
CA TYR A 463 7.87 17.75 23.08
C TYR A 463 8.96 18.48 23.88
N GLY A 464 10.19 18.45 23.36
CA GLY A 464 11.33 19.19 23.93
C GLY A 464 11.61 18.81 25.40
N ASP A 465 11.68 19.83 26.25
CA ASP A 465 12.04 19.68 27.67
C ASP A 465 11.02 18.88 28.47
N GLU A 466 9.73 18.92 28.10
CA GLU A 466 8.68 18.11 28.75
C GLU A 466 9.01 16.61 28.58
N TRP A 467 9.28 16.21 27.34
CA TRP A 467 9.62 14.83 27.00
C TRP A 467 10.92 14.39 27.69
N GLU A 468 11.96 15.23 27.65
CA GLU A 468 13.26 14.92 28.25
C GLU A 468 13.17 14.78 29.77
N THR A 469 12.33 15.60 30.43
CA THR A 469 12.10 15.52 31.88
C THR A 469 11.53 14.15 32.27
N VAL A 470 10.53 13.66 31.52
CA VAL A 470 9.91 12.35 31.78
C VAL A 470 10.87 11.21 31.45
N GLU A 471 11.55 11.26 30.31
CA GLU A 471 12.51 10.23 29.88
C GLU A 471 13.68 10.11 30.87
N ARG A 472 14.19 11.24 31.40
CA ARG A 472 15.25 11.24 32.42
C ARG A 472 14.79 10.66 33.75
N LYS A 473 13.52 10.90 34.14
CA LYS A 473 12.96 10.40 35.40
C LYS A 473 12.69 8.89 35.37
N TYR A 474 12.20 8.38 34.24
CA TYR A 474 11.89 6.96 34.02
C TYR A 474 12.54 6.42 32.73
N PRO A 475 13.88 6.30 32.70
CA PRO A 475 14.59 5.81 31.54
C PRO A 475 14.42 4.30 31.40
N LEU A 476 14.24 3.81 30.17
CA LEU A 476 14.22 2.37 29.91
C LEU A 476 15.65 1.87 29.66
N ARG A 477 16.27 1.31 30.71
CA ARG A 477 17.64 0.76 30.66
C ARG A 477 17.58 -0.77 30.75
N ILE A 478 17.66 -1.43 29.60
CA ILE A 478 17.71 -2.89 29.50
C ILE A 478 19.05 -3.28 28.87
N ILE A 479 19.74 -4.22 29.50
CA ILE A 479 20.95 -4.85 28.95
C ILE A 479 20.63 -6.33 28.74
N GLU A 480 20.95 -6.83 27.56
CA GLU A 480 20.73 -8.22 27.23
C GLU A 480 22.02 -9.01 27.39
N PHE A 481 22.01 -10.01 28.28
CA PHE A 481 23.10 -10.94 28.52
C PHE A 481 22.81 -12.25 27.78
N THR A 482 23.17 -12.27 26.49
CA THR A 482 23.06 -13.48 25.66
C THR A 482 24.18 -14.46 25.98
N ASP A 483 24.00 -15.75 25.69
CA ASP A 483 25.02 -16.79 25.90
C ASP A 483 26.36 -16.42 25.23
N ASP A 484 26.32 -15.92 23.99
CA ASP A 484 27.49 -15.47 23.25
C ASP A 484 28.20 -14.28 23.94
N LEU A 485 27.45 -13.32 24.50
CA LEU A 485 28.02 -12.19 25.21
C LEU A 485 28.65 -12.64 26.55
N ILE A 486 27.97 -13.52 27.29
CA ILE A 486 28.47 -14.06 28.55
C ILE A 486 29.78 -14.82 28.31
N ARG A 487 29.84 -15.67 27.27
CA ARG A 487 31.08 -16.37 26.88
C ARG A 487 32.20 -15.39 26.57
N PHE A 488 31.92 -14.36 25.76
CA PHE A 488 32.90 -13.33 25.43
C PHE A 488 33.45 -12.61 26.67
N LEU A 489 32.59 -12.24 27.63
CA LEU A 489 33.01 -11.57 28.85
C LEU A 489 33.91 -12.49 29.71
N ASN A 490 33.52 -13.75 29.88
CA ASN A 490 34.27 -14.74 30.66
C ASN A 490 35.64 -15.07 30.06
N ASP A 491 35.74 -15.17 28.74
CA ASP A 491 36.99 -15.51 28.05
C ASP A 491 38.02 -14.37 28.18
N ASN A 492 37.56 -13.12 28.12
CA ASN A 492 38.42 -11.96 28.29
C ASN A 492 38.88 -11.76 29.74
N GLU A 493 38.00 -12.00 30.73
CA GLU A 493 38.39 -11.93 32.15
C GLU A 493 39.56 -12.89 32.47
N LYS A 494 39.49 -14.11 31.94
CA LYS A 494 40.55 -15.12 32.07
C LYS A 494 41.88 -14.70 31.43
N ASN A 495 41.83 -13.93 30.33
CA ASN A 495 43.04 -13.46 29.66
C ASN A 495 43.69 -12.30 30.42
N THR A 496 42.91 -11.36 30.97
CA THR A 496 43.44 -10.27 31.81
C THR A 496 44.14 -10.76 33.09
N HIS A 497 43.71 -11.90 33.65
CA HIS A 497 44.36 -12.50 34.82
C HIS A 497 45.61 -13.34 34.49
N LYS A 498 45.92 -13.60 33.22
CA LYS A 498 47.16 -14.28 32.81
C LYS A 498 48.31 -13.33 32.51
N ASP A 499 48.00 -12.08 32.21
CA ASP A 499 48.99 -11.03 31.90
C ASP A 499 49.37 -10.19 33.14
N GLN A 500 48.78 -10.49 34.30
CA GLN A 500 49.15 -9.98 35.64
C GLN A 500 49.84 -11.09 36.43
#